data_AF-A0A3D4QMU5-F1
#
_entry.id   AF-A0A3D4QMU5-F1
#
_cell.length_a   1.000
_cell.length_b   1.000
_cell.length_c   1.000
_cell.angle_alpha   90.00
_cell.angle_beta   90.00
_cell.angle_gamma   90.00
#
_symmetry.space_group_name_H-M   'P 1'
#
loop_
_entity.id
_entity.type
_entity.pdbx_description
1 polymer ?
#
loop_
_entity_poly.entity_id
_entity_poly.type
_entity_poly.pdbx_seq_one_letter_code
_entity_poly.pdbx_strand_id
1 'polypeptide(L)' 'MTLEQRIAEIIRPAIEDLGFELVRVLVSGQRNKKLQVMAEPKDGSAMNVDHCAVIS' A
#
# COMPACT_ATOMS: atom_id res chain seq x y z
N MET A 1 7.21 -16.94 -5.45
CA MET A 1 6.34 -15.75 -5.42
C MET A 1 5.57 -15.76 -4.11
N THR A 2 5.79 -14.78 -3.23
CA THR A 2 5.10 -14.70 -1.93
C THR A 2 3.70 -14.10 -2.09
N LEU A 3 2.84 -14.27 -1.07
CA LEU A 3 1.50 -13.69 -1.10
C LEU A 3 1.58 -12.16 -1.18
N GLU A 4 2.53 -11.56 -0.48
CA GLU A 4 2.80 -10.12 -0.46
C GLU A 4 3.18 -9.60 -1.84
N GLN A 5 4.02 -10.33 -2.58
CA GLN A 5 4.39 -9.97 -3.96
C GLN A 5 3.16 -9.97 -4.88
N ARG A 6 2.34 -11.02 -4.79
CA ARG A 6 1.13 -11.13 -5.60
C ARG A 6 0.10 -10.04 -5.26
N ILE A 7 -0.04 -9.69 -3.99
CA ILE A 7 -0.91 -8.57 -3.58
C ILE A 7 -0.35 -7.25 -4.09
N ALA A 8 0.97 -7.03 -3.95
CA ALA A 8 1.63 -5.81 -4.40
C ALA A 8 1.43 -5.57 -5.90
N GLU A 9 1.55 -6.62 -6.74
CA GLU A 9 1.30 -6.49 -8.18
C GLU A 9 -0.14 -6.12 -8.52
N ILE A 10 -1.11 -6.61 -7.74
CA ILE A 10 -2.53 -6.31 -7.95
C ILE A 10 -2.86 -4.87 -7.55
N ILE A 11 -2.37 -4.41 -6.39
CA ILE A 11 -2.77 -3.11 -5.84
C ILE A 11 -1.91 -1.95 -6.35
N ARG A 12 -0.66 -2.21 -6.79
CA ARG A 12 0.25 -1.16 -7.28
C ARG A 12 -0.40 -0.22 -8.31
N PRO A 13 -1.01 -0.68 -9.41
CA PRO A 13 -1.58 0.24 -10.39
C PRO A 13 -2.68 1.14 -9.80
N ALA A 14 -3.48 0.65 -8.86
CA ALA A 14 -4.50 1.44 -8.19
C ALA A 14 -3.89 2.51 -7.26
N ILE A 15 -2.85 2.15 -6.49
CA ILE A 15 -2.12 3.09 -5.63
C ILE A 15 -1.44 4.19 -6.49
N GLU A 16 -0.89 3.80 -7.63
CA GLU A 16 -0.24 4.73 -8.56
C GLU A 16 -1.22 5.69 -9.25
N ASP A 17 -2.41 5.23 -9.62
CA ASP A 17 -3.49 6.06 -10.17
C ASP A 17 -3.98 7.11 -9.16
N LEU A 18 -3.96 6.77 -7.87
CA LEU A 18 -4.28 7.69 -6.77
C LEU A 18 -3.17 8.72 -6.49
N GLY A 19 -2.04 8.68 -7.21
CA GLY A 19 -0.92 9.60 -7.03
C GLY A 19 0.08 9.19 -5.95
N PHE A 20 0.08 7.91 -5.54
CA PHE A 20 0.99 7.37 -4.54
C PHE A 20 1.95 6.32 -5.11
N GLU A 21 3.07 6.10 -4.44
CA GLU A 21 4.02 5.05 -4.75
C GLU A 21 3.94 3.96 -3.69
N LEU A 22 3.81 2.70 -4.13
CA LEU A 22 3.76 1.56 -3.22
C LEU A 22 5.17 1.23 -2.71
N VAL A 23 5.42 1.57 -1.45
CA VAL A 23 6.69 1.32 -0.75
C VAL A 23 6.82 -0.16 -0.35
N ARG A 24 5.80 -0.73 0.29
CA ARG A 24 5.86 -2.12 0.80
C ARG A 24 4.48 -2.70 1.11
N VAL A 25 4.37 -4.01 0.92
CA VAL A 25 3.25 -4.83 1.42
C VAL A 25 3.76 -5.84 2.43
N LEU A 26 3.05 -5.99 3.55
CA LEU A 26 3.31 -7.01 4.55
C LEU A 26 2.01 -7.72 4.93
N VAL A 27 2.07 -9.05 5.01
CA VAL A 27 0.98 -9.86 5.57
C VAL A 27 1.46 -10.45 6.89
N SER A 28 0.72 -10.21 7.97
CA SER A 28 1.05 -10.72 9.30
C SER A 28 -0.14 -11.39 9.98
N GLY A 29 0.13 -12.27 10.95
CA GLY A 29 -0.89 -13.00 11.70
C GLY A 29 -1.27 -14.35 11.07
N GLN A 30 -1.61 -15.33 11.93
CA GLN A 30 -1.91 -16.70 11.49
C GLN A 30 -3.42 -16.91 11.22
N ARG A 31 -4.28 -16.55 12.17
CA ARG A 31 -5.74 -16.75 12.08
C ARG A 31 -6.50 -15.53 11.57
N ASN A 32 -6.08 -14.33 12.01
CA ASN A 32 -6.60 -13.04 11.55
C ASN A 32 -5.49 -12.34 10.78
N LYS A 33 -5.37 -12.65 9.49
CA LYS A 33 -4.35 -12.03 8.64
C LYS A 33 -4.61 -10.53 8.53
N LYS A 34 -3.59 -9.73 8.85
CA LYS A 34 -3.59 -8.29 8.64
C LYS A 34 -2.72 -7.97 7.43
N LEU A 35 -3.28 -7.21 6.50
CA LEU A 35 -2.54 -6.64 5.38
C LEU A 35 -2.11 -5.23 5.77
N GLN A 36 -0.81 -4.97 5.73
CA GLN A 36 -0.26 -3.63 5.87
C GLN A 36 0.25 -3.17 4.51
N VAL A 37 -0.23 -2.02 4.07
CA VAL A 37 0.17 -1.34 2.84
C VAL A 37 0.87 -0.05 3.24
N MET A 38 2.11 0.13 2.81
CA MET A 38 2.85 1.39 2.98
C MET A 38 3.00 2.03 1.61
N ALA A 39 2.62 3.30 1.55
CA ALA A 39 2.67 4.12 0.36
C ALA A 39 3.07 5.55 0.71
N GLU A 40 3.65 6.25 -0.26
CA GLU A 40 4.08 7.64 -0.13
C GLU A 40 3.59 8.46 -1.33
N PRO A 41 3.33 9.78 -1.19
CA PRO A 41 2.93 10.61 -2.32
C PRO A 41 4.01 10.63 -3.42
N LYS A 42 3.61 10.41 -4.67
CA LYS A 42 4.55 10.43 -5.82
C LYS A 42 5.14 11.81 -6.09
N ASP A 43 4.46 12.86 -5.65
CA ASP A 43 4.90 14.25 -5.80
C ASP A 43 6.01 14.65 -4.81
N GLY A 44 6.43 13.73 -3.92
CA GLY A 44 7.44 13.98 -2.90
C GLY A 44 6.96 14.82 -1.72
N SER A 45 5.65 15.08 -1.62
CA SER A 45 5.06 15.74 -0.46
C SER A 45 5.08 14.84 0.78
N ALA A 46 5.02 15.48 1.95
CA ALA A 46 4.94 14.74 3.20
C ALA A 46 3.61 13.98 3.30
N MET A 47 3.68 12.71 3.71
CA MET A 47 2.49 11.91 4.01
C MET A 47 1.70 12.55 5.16
N ASN A 48 0.39 12.75 4.98
CA ASN A 48 -0.51 13.28 6.01
C ASN A 48 -1.68 12.30 6.26
N VAL A 49 -2.55 12.63 7.22
CA VAL A 49 -3.68 11.77 7.60
C VAL A 49 -4.75 11.67 6.52
N ASP A 50 -4.95 12.72 5.71
CA ASP A 50 -5.93 12.73 4.63
C ASP A 50 -5.51 11.75 3.51
N HIS A 51 -4.20 11.65 3.24
CA HIS A 51 -3.66 10.66 2.32
C HIS A 51 -3.93 9.23 2.77
N CYS A 52 -3.90 8.96 4.08
CA CYS A 52 -4.28 7.64 4.60
C CYS A 52 -5.74 7.29 4.28
N ALA A 53 -6.66 8.27 4.33
CA ALA A 53 -8.07 8.05 4.03
C ALA A 53 -8.34 7.80 2.54
N VAL A 54 -7.52 8.35 1.64
CA VAL A 54 -7.62 8.09 0.19
C VAL A 54 -7.21 6.64 -0.15
N ILE A 55 -6.29 6.07 0.62
CA ILE A 55 -5.71 4.74 0.36
C ILE A 55 -6.50 3.60 1.03
N SER A 56 -7.18 3.87 2.17
CA SER A 56 -7.76 2.85 3.05
C SER A 56 -9.14 2.34 2.65
#